data_AF-A0A9E2YL62-F1
#
_entry.id   AF-A0A9E2YL62-F1
#
_cell.length_a   1.000
_cell.length_b   1.000
_cell.length_c   1.000
_cell.angle_alpha   90.00
_cell.angle_beta   90.00
_cell.angle_gamma   90.00
#
_symmetry.space_group_name_H-M   'P 1'
#
loop_
_entity.id
_entity.type
_entity.pdbx_description
1 polymer ?
#
loop_
_entity_poly.entity_id
_entity_poly.type
_entity_poly.pdbx_seq_one_letter_code
_entity_poly.pdbx_strand_id
1 'polypeptide(L)'
;AYSINGALYSNLSFDYTRDFDPVALVSLVPNILIVTPSLPVKTFADVIAYAKAAPDGIDMASSGNGTLQHLSLEMFRFMTGSKVNHVPYRGGGPALNDVMSGQVKLFFSNGSSVVGLIQAGTVKAICHTGKGRLKSLPDIPPASDTVPGFEAYEWNGVFVPHGTPTDIVRKLNGTINAAIASSEVRDRFEQLNIETRPNTPDEFRGFVADQMARWGKIVKEANIKLG
;
A
#
# COMPACT_ATOMS: atom_id res chain seq x y z
N ALA A 1 -2.30 -5.18 -9.77
CA ALA A 1 -3.20 -4.81 -8.66
C ALA A 1 -4.63 -4.66 -9.18
N TYR A 2 -5.61 -5.33 -8.56
CA TYR A 2 -6.98 -5.48 -9.09
C TYR A 2 -7.65 -4.13 -9.41
N SER A 3 -7.65 -3.19 -8.48
CA SER A 3 -8.33 -1.89 -8.61
C SER A 3 -7.63 -0.88 -9.52
N ILE A 4 -6.38 -1.15 -9.92
CA ILE A 4 -5.54 -0.18 -10.63
C ILE A 4 -5.27 -0.66 -12.07
N ASN A 5 -5.17 -1.97 -12.28
CA ASN A 5 -4.77 -2.55 -13.57
C ASN A 5 -5.67 -2.08 -14.73
N GLY A 6 -6.98 -1.97 -14.52
CA GLY A 6 -7.90 -1.47 -15.54
C GLY A 6 -7.66 -0.01 -15.95
N ALA A 7 -7.06 0.80 -15.08
CA ALA A 7 -6.67 2.18 -15.40
C ALA A 7 -5.27 2.27 -16.03
N LEU A 8 -4.40 1.29 -15.77
CA LEU A 8 -3.02 1.30 -16.25
C LEU A 8 -2.85 0.65 -17.62
N TYR A 9 -3.56 -0.46 -17.88
CA TYR A 9 -3.43 -1.26 -19.09
C TYR A 9 -4.64 -1.05 -20.01
N SER A 10 -4.41 -0.73 -21.27
CA SER A 10 -5.48 -0.53 -22.26
C SER A 10 -6.01 -1.83 -22.88
N ASN A 11 -5.24 -2.93 -22.82
CA ASN A 11 -5.50 -4.16 -23.57
C ASN A 11 -5.59 -5.39 -22.65
N LEU A 12 -6.53 -5.39 -21.70
CA LEU A 12 -6.80 -6.56 -20.87
C LEU A 12 -7.73 -7.54 -21.61
N SER A 13 -7.44 -8.83 -21.52
CA SER A 13 -8.28 -9.89 -22.12
C SER A 13 -9.54 -10.21 -21.31
N PHE A 14 -9.73 -9.56 -20.17
CA PHE A 14 -10.83 -9.76 -19.25
C PHE A 14 -11.18 -8.45 -18.53
N ASP A 15 -12.39 -8.38 -18.00
CA ASP A 15 -12.92 -7.24 -17.27
C ASP A 15 -13.02 -7.58 -15.77
N TYR A 16 -12.24 -6.86 -14.95
CA TYR A 16 -12.21 -7.07 -13.49
C TYR A 16 -13.57 -6.85 -12.81
N THR A 17 -14.46 -6.05 -13.36
CA THR A 17 -15.77 -5.75 -12.74
C THR A 17 -16.87 -6.71 -13.17
N ARG A 18 -16.77 -7.24 -14.39
CA ARG A 18 -17.77 -8.13 -14.99
C ARG A 18 -17.46 -9.60 -14.78
N ASP A 19 -16.19 -10.00 -14.89
CA ASP A 19 -15.82 -11.41 -15.00
C ASP A 19 -15.56 -12.07 -13.63
N PHE A 20 -15.57 -11.29 -12.54
CA PHE A 20 -15.27 -11.76 -11.19
C PHE A 20 -16.23 -11.21 -10.14
N ASP A 21 -16.66 -12.09 -9.23
CA ASP A 21 -17.44 -11.73 -8.06
C ASP A 21 -16.56 -11.70 -6.78
N PRO A 22 -16.57 -10.61 -6.00
CA PRO A 22 -15.88 -10.52 -4.72
C PRO A 22 -16.48 -11.49 -3.70
N VAL A 23 -15.62 -12.13 -2.92
CA VAL A 23 -16.02 -13.06 -1.84
C VAL A 23 -15.69 -12.48 -0.48
N ALA A 24 -14.44 -12.06 -0.26
CA ALA A 24 -14.00 -11.50 1.02
C ALA A 24 -12.72 -10.67 0.88
N LEU A 25 -12.66 -9.53 1.55
CA LEU A 25 -11.41 -8.83 1.85
C LEU A 25 -10.69 -9.59 2.96
N VAL A 26 -9.44 -10.00 2.71
CA VAL A 26 -8.66 -10.83 3.64
C VAL A 26 -7.71 -9.99 4.46
N SER A 27 -7.06 -9.01 3.84
CA SER A 27 -6.04 -8.19 4.51
C SER A 27 -5.95 -6.79 3.96
N LEU A 28 -5.58 -5.87 4.85
CA LEU A 28 -5.14 -4.51 4.55
C LEU A 28 -3.76 -4.32 5.20
N VAL A 29 -2.79 -3.84 4.44
CA VAL A 29 -1.42 -3.60 4.89
C VAL A 29 -1.05 -2.17 4.51
N PRO A 30 -0.78 -1.28 5.47
CA PRO A 30 -0.28 0.04 5.12
C PRO A 30 1.15 -0.06 4.61
N ASN A 31 1.52 0.85 3.72
CA ASN A 31 2.94 1.12 3.49
C ASN A 31 3.52 1.90 4.66
N ILE A 32 4.78 1.65 4.98
CA ILE A 32 5.58 2.47 5.90
C ILE A 32 6.61 3.22 5.07
N LEU A 33 6.66 4.54 5.20
CA LEU A 33 7.74 5.35 4.67
C LEU A 33 8.98 5.09 5.50
N ILE A 34 9.94 4.38 4.91
CA ILE A 34 11.25 4.14 5.48
C ILE A 34 12.29 5.02 4.80
N VAL A 35 13.34 5.33 5.55
CA VAL A 35 14.51 6.06 5.07
C VAL A 35 15.80 5.39 5.51
N THR A 36 16.87 5.63 4.75
CA THR A 36 18.22 5.24 5.18
C THR A 36 18.58 5.90 6.52
N PRO A 37 19.27 5.21 7.45
CA PRO A 37 19.59 5.78 8.77
C PRO A 37 20.40 7.08 8.71
N SER A 38 21.22 7.27 7.67
CA SER A 38 22.08 8.44 7.47
C SER A 38 21.32 9.72 7.09
N LEU A 39 20.06 9.62 6.65
CA LEU A 39 19.25 10.78 6.29
C LEU A 39 18.74 11.50 7.56
N PRO A 40 19.06 12.79 7.78
CA PRO A 40 18.77 13.50 9.03
C PRO A 40 17.32 14.02 9.13
N VAL A 41 16.34 13.18 8.78
CA VAL A 41 14.90 13.45 8.91
C VAL A 41 14.30 12.60 10.03
N LYS A 42 13.34 13.12 10.81
CA LYS A 42 12.70 12.36 11.90
C LYS A 42 11.19 12.25 11.74
N THR A 43 10.59 13.25 11.11
CA THR A 43 9.15 13.37 10.93
C THR A 43 8.78 13.38 9.45
N PHE A 44 7.49 13.17 9.16
CA PHE A 44 7.00 13.27 7.80
C PHE A 44 7.13 14.71 7.26
N ALA A 45 6.98 15.71 8.14
CA ALA A 45 7.25 17.11 7.82
C ALA A 45 8.73 17.35 7.42
N ASP A 46 9.69 16.72 8.10
CA ASP A 46 11.11 16.81 7.74
C ASP A 46 11.38 16.22 6.36
N VAL A 47 10.72 15.10 6.02
CA VAL A 47 10.82 14.52 4.66
C VAL A 47 10.26 15.46 3.61
N ILE A 48 9.13 16.11 3.87
CA ILE A 48 8.54 17.10 2.96
C ILE A 48 9.49 18.30 2.79
N ALA A 49 10.06 18.81 3.88
CA ALA A 49 11.02 19.91 3.83
C ALA A 49 12.29 19.52 3.05
N TYR A 50 12.83 18.32 3.31
CA TYR A 50 13.97 17.76 2.58
C TYR A 50 13.67 17.65 1.08
N ALA A 51 12.49 17.16 0.71
CA ALA A 51 12.07 17.02 -0.68
C ALA A 51 11.91 18.37 -1.38
N LYS A 52 11.36 19.38 -0.70
CA LYS A 52 11.18 20.74 -1.25
C LYS A 52 12.48 21.52 -1.37
N ALA A 53 13.46 21.24 -0.53
CA ALA A 53 14.77 21.87 -0.59
C ALA A 53 15.65 21.35 -1.75
N ALA A 54 15.29 20.21 -2.36
CA ALA A 54 16.04 19.61 -3.46
C ALA A 54 15.54 20.15 -4.83
N PRO A 55 16.28 21.04 -5.52
CA PRO A 55 15.84 21.63 -6.79
C PRO A 55 15.67 20.58 -7.91
N ASP A 56 16.49 19.54 -7.87
CA ASP A 56 16.43 18.42 -8.82
C ASP A 56 15.45 17.32 -8.39
N GLY A 57 14.79 17.50 -7.24
CA GLY A 57 13.93 16.51 -6.61
C GLY A 57 14.72 15.49 -5.80
N ILE A 58 13.98 14.61 -5.13
CA ILE A 58 14.53 13.51 -4.35
C ILE A 58 14.24 12.17 -5.04
N ASP A 59 15.21 11.26 -4.97
CA ASP A 59 15.01 9.91 -5.45
C ASP A 59 14.24 9.10 -4.41
N MET A 60 13.19 8.42 -4.85
CA MET A 60 12.39 7.54 -4.00
C MET A 60 12.08 6.24 -4.73
N ALA A 61 12.37 5.13 -4.05
CA ALA A 61 12.23 3.80 -4.62
C ALA A 61 10.76 3.36 -4.65
N SER A 62 10.48 2.39 -5.51
CA SER A 62 9.25 1.59 -5.44
C SER A 62 9.55 0.13 -5.76
N SER A 63 8.61 -0.76 -5.39
CA SER A 63 8.63 -2.16 -5.82
C SER A 63 8.35 -2.36 -7.32
N GLY A 64 8.15 -1.29 -8.08
CA GLY A 64 7.89 -1.31 -9.52
C GLY A 64 6.71 -0.43 -9.92
N ASN A 65 6.58 -0.20 -11.22
CA ASN A 65 5.52 0.63 -11.76
C ASN A 65 4.13 0.04 -11.47
N GLY A 66 3.19 0.91 -11.10
CA GLY A 66 1.79 0.53 -10.83
C GLY A 66 1.57 -0.22 -9.51
N THR A 67 2.62 -0.45 -8.72
CA THR A 67 2.52 -0.98 -7.36
C THR A 67 1.95 0.08 -6.42
N LEU A 68 1.42 -0.33 -5.26
CA LEU A 68 0.98 0.63 -4.25
C LEU A 68 2.12 1.54 -3.78
N GLN A 69 3.34 1.02 -3.73
CA GLN A 69 4.52 1.78 -3.33
C GLN A 69 4.80 2.92 -4.31
N HIS A 70 4.67 2.66 -5.61
CA HIS A 70 4.72 3.71 -6.64
C HIS A 70 3.57 4.71 -6.44
N LEU A 71 2.34 4.24 -6.23
CA LEU A 71 1.20 5.13 -6.03
C LEU A 71 1.28 5.96 -4.74
N SER A 72 1.91 5.44 -3.67
CA SER A 72 2.14 6.17 -2.41
C SER A 72 3.14 7.31 -2.60
N LEU A 73 4.19 7.06 -3.38
CA LEU A 73 5.13 8.08 -3.82
C LEU A 73 4.43 9.16 -4.66
N GLU A 74 3.54 8.75 -5.55
CA GLU A 74 2.78 9.65 -6.42
C GLU A 74 1.79 10.52 -5.63
N MET A 75 1.13 9.94 -4.62
CA MET A 75 0.36 10.69 -3.63
C MET A 75 1.24 11.70 -2.88
N PHE A 76 2.44 11.32 -2.45
CA PHE A 76 3.39 12.24 -1.83
C PHE A 76 3.75 13.40 -2.75
N ARG A 77 4.11 13.12 -4.00
CA ARG A 77 4.40 14.14 -5.01
C ARG A 77 3.23 15.12 -5.15
N PHE A 78 2.04 14.60 -5.39
CA PHE A 78 0.83 15.38 -5.64
C PHE A 78 0.40 16.21 -4.42
N MET A 79 0.27 15.60 -3.25
CA MET A 79 -0.31 16.25 -2.07
C MET A 79 0.65 17.24 -1.41
N THR A 80 1.96 17.07 -1.60
CA THR A 80 2.98 17.94 -0.96
C THR A 80 3.54 18.98 -1.92
N GLY A 81 3.35 18.80 -3.23
CA GLY A 81 3.98 19.61 -4.28
C GLY A 81 5.49 19.39 -4.39
N SER A 82 6.02 18.31 -3.80
CA SER A 82 7.46 18.01 -3.83
C SER A 82 7.86 17.38 -5.17
N LYS A 83 9.07 17.67 -5.64
CA LYS A 83 9.63 17.01 -6.82
C LYS A 83 10.25 15.67 -6.41
N VAL A 84 9.77 14.60 -7.04
CA VAL A 84 10.24 13.23 -6.75
C VAL A 84 10.61 12.52 -8.04
N ASN A 85 11.82 11.97 -8.06
CA ASN A 85 12.29 11.09 -9.12
C ASN A 85 11.95 9.66 -8.70
N HIS A 86 11.12 9.01 -9.50
CA HIS A 86 10.71 7.63 -9.24
C HIS A 86 11.82 6.66 -9.68
N VAL A 87 12.31 5.84 -8.75
CA VAL A 87 13.27 4.77 -9.02
C VAL A 87 12.55 3.42 -8.93
N PRO A 88 12.11 2.83 -10.05
CA PRO A 88 11.39 1.55 -10.03
C PRO A 88 12.34 0.35 -9.94
N TYR A 89 12.06 -0.54 -9.00
CA TYR A 89 12.73 -1.84 -8.88
C TYR A 89 11.84 -2.98 -9.37
N ARG A 90 12.41 -4.18 -9.53
CA ARG A 90 11.68 -5.42 -9.82
C ARG A 90 11.27 -6.12 -8.52
N GLY A 91 10.51 -5.42 -7.67
CA GLY A 91 10.06 -5.89 -6.37
C GLY A 91 10.68 -5.13 -5.18
N GLY A 92 10.11 -5.36 -3.99
CA GLY A 92 10.48 -4.63 -2.77
C GLY A 92 11.84 -5.01 -2.18
N GLY A 93 12.31 -6.25 -2.38
CA GLY A 93 13.61 -6.71 -1.86
C GLY A 93 14.80 -5.89 -2.39
N PRO A 94 14.96 -5.76 -3.72
CA PRO A 94 15.99 -4.90 -4.30
C PRO A 94 15.88 -3.43 -3.86
N ALA A 95 14.66 -2.88 -3.81
CA ALA A 95 14.43 -1.52 -3.32
C ALA A 95 14.89 -1.33 -1.87
N LEU A 96 14.59 -2.31 -0.99
CA LEU A 96 15.01 -2.28 0.41
C LEU A 96 16.53 -2.31 0.56
N ASN A 97 17.23 -3.11 -0.23
CA ASN A 97 18.69 -3.18 -0.19
C ASN A 97 19.34 -1.83 -0.51
N ASP A 98 18.79 -1.11 -1.49
CA ASP A 98 19.29 0.20 -1.88
C ASP A 98 18.98 1.27 -0.83
N VAL A 99 17.84 1.16 -0.13
CA VAL A 99 17.56 2.04 1.03
C VAL A 99 18.48 1.75 2.21
N MET A 100 18.74 0.47 2.52
CA MET A 100 19.65 0.09 3.59
C MET A 100 21.09 0.59 3.32
N SER A 101 21.55 0.51 2.07
CA SER A 101 22.88 0.99 1.66
C SER A 101 22.94 2.50 1.38
N GLY A 102 21.79 3.18 1.29
CA GLY A 102 21.70 4.62 1.04
C GLY A 102 21.83 5.04 -0.42
N GLN A 103 21.84 4.10 -1.37
CA GLN A 103 21.82 4.38 -2.81
C GLN A 103 20.55 5.13 -3.23
N VAL A 104 19.41 4.74 -2.66
CA VAL A 104 18.17 5.52 -2.70
C VAL A 104 17.75 5.77 -1.27
N LYS A 105 17.33 6.99 -0.92
CA LYS A 105 17.20 7.35 0.51
C LYS A 105 15.82 7.09 1.09
N LEU A 106 14.78 6.96 0.27
CA LEU A 106 13.39 6.87 0.70
C LEU A 106 12.65 5.77 -0.05
N PHE A 107 11.76 5.08 0.66
CA PHE A 107 10.89 4.06 0.07
C PHE A 107 9.61 3.94 0.91
N PHE A 108 8.44 4.04 0.28
CA PHE A 108 7.22 3.51 0.88
C PHE A 108 7.25 2.00 0.76
N SER A 109 7.66 1.28 1.79
CA SER A 109 7.73 -0.18 1.78
C SER A 109 6.43 -0.81 2.28
N ASN A 110 6.11 -2.03 1.85
CA ASN A 110 5.03 -2.81 2.46
C ASN A 110 5.31 -3.00 3.96
N GLY A 111 4.37 -2.56 4.82
CA GLY A 111 4.57 -2.47 6.26
C GLY A 111 4.90 -3.79 6.95
N SER A 112 4.41 -4.91 6.41
CA SER A 112 4.71 -6.25 6.94
C SER A 112 6.15 -6.68 6.69
N SER A 113 6.75 -6.23 5.59
CA SER A 113 8.10 -6.65 5.18
C SER A 113 9.23 -5.99 5.99
N VAL A 114 8.95 -4.86 6.63
CA VAL A 114 9.98 -4.00 7.26
C VAL A 114 9.94 -3.99 8.78
N VAL A 115 8.99 -4.68 9.43
CA VAL A 115 8.85 -4.68 10.90
C VAL A 115 10.18 -5.02 11.59
N GLY A 116 10.80 -6.15 11.24
CA GLY A 116 12.06 -6.57 11.83
C GLY A 116 13.23 -5.64 11.51
N LEU A 117 13.28 -5.06 10.31
CA LEU A 117 14.33 -4.13 9.90
C LEU A 117 14.25 -2.79 10.65
N ILE A 118 13.03 -2.32 10.92
CA ILE A 118 12.77 -1.11 11.71
C ILE A 118 13.14 -1.37 13.18
N GLN A 119 12.70 -2.50 13.74
CA GLN A 119 13.02 -2.89 15.12
C GLN A 119 14.53 -3.08 15.34
N ALA A 120 15.26 -3.59 14.33
CA ALA A 120 16.71 -3.72 14.36
C ALA A 120 17.46 -2.40 14.13
N GLY A 121 16.78 -1.32 13.75
CA GLY A 121 17.40 -0.04 13.42
C GLY A 121 18.16 -0.01 12.09
N THR A 122 18.03 -1.05 11.26
CA THR A 122 18.67 -1.14 9.94
C THR A 122 18.13 -0.07 8.98
N VAL A 123 16.84 0.28 9.14
CA VAL A 123 16.19 1.42 8.48
C VAL A 123 15.40 2.22 9.51
N LYS A 124 15.15 3.48 9.22
CA LYS A 124 14.30 4.34 10.05
C LYS A 124 12.93 4.47 9.43
N ALA A 125 11.88 4.27 10.22
CA ALA A 125 10.51 4.56 9.80
C ALA A 125 10.10 5.98 10.16
N ILE A 126 9.33 6.62 9.28
CA ILE A 126 8.89 8.02 9.42
C ILE A 126 7.39 8.10 9.69
N CYS A 127 6.58 7.43 8.87
CA CYS A 127 5.13 7.38 9.00
C CYS A 127 4.58 6.15 8.27
N HIS A 128 3.32 5.81 8.54
CA HIS A 128 2.59 4.81 7.77
C HIS A 128 1.41 5.40 7.03
N THR A 129 0.97 4.74 5.95
CA THR A 129 -0.14 5.21 5.11
C THR A 129 -1.51 4.73 5.60
N GLY A 130 -1.55 3.91 6.65
CA GLY A 130 -2.80 3.48 7.28
C GLY A 130 -3.42 4.52 8.22
N LYS A 131 -4.45 4.10 8.93
CA LYS A 131 -5.14 4.83 10.01
C LYS A 131 -4.82 4.22 11.37
N GLY A 132 -4.97 5.02 12.42
CA GLY A 132 -4.78 4.55 13.80
C GLY A 132 -3.33 4.21 14.11
N ARG A 133 -3.12 3.40 15.15
CA ARG A 133 -1.78 2.96 15.58
C ARG A 133 -1.45 1.58 15.04
N LEU A 134 -0.22 1.39 14.58
CA LEU A 134 0.31 0.08 14.25
C LEU A 134 0.64 -0.71 15.53
N LYS A 135 0.12 -1.94 15.66
CA LYS A 135 0.34 -2.73 16.89
C LYS A 135 1.81 -3.14 17.08
N SER A 136 2.50 -3.51 16.01
CA SER A 136 3.91 -3.93 16.10
C SER A 136 4.91 -2.75 16.14
N LEU A 137 4.45 -1.55 15.77
CA LEU A 137 5.27 -0.33 15.67
C LEU A 137 4.48 0.91 16.13
N PRO A 138 4.05 0.97 17.41
CA PRO A 138 3.07 1.94 17.90
C PRO A 138 3.54 3.40 17.88
N ASP A 139 4.84 3.63 17.80
CA ASP A 139 5.45 4.97 17.81
C ASP A 139 5.51 5.61 16.42
N ILE A 140 5.21 4.86 15.36
CA ILE A 140 5.19 5.39 13.99
C ILE A 140 3.82 6.04 13.76
N PRO A 141 3.74 7.35 13.48
CA PRO A 141 2.47 8.02 13.25
C PRO A 141 1.91 7.74 11.84
N PRO A 142 0.59 7.89 11.65
CA PRO A 142 0.01 7.91 10.32
C PRO A 142 0.44 9.18 9.56
N ALA A 143 0.68 9.05 8.26
CA ALA A 143 1.02 10.15 7.36
C ALA A 143 -0.08 11.22 7.32
N SER A 144 -1.33 10.81 7.57
CA SER A 144 -2.50 11.67 7.64
C SER A 144 -2.48 12.68 8.78
N ASP A 145 -1.67 12.46 9.83
CA ASP A 145 -1.45 13.45 10.91
C ASP A 145 -0.73 14.70 10.40
N THR A 146 0.08 14.58 9.35
CA THR A 146 0.79 15.72 8.73
C THR A 146 0.10 16.17 7.43
N VAL A 147 -0.40 15.23 6.63
CA VAL A 147 -1.04 15.51 5.33
C VAL A 147 -2.44 14.88 5.32
N PRO A 148 -3.49 15.63 5.69
CA PRO A 148 -4.85 15.09 5.77
C PRO A 148 -5.28 14.37 4.49
N GLY A 149 -5.85 13.18 4.64
CA GLY A 149 -6.25 12.32 3.51
C GLY A 149 -5.14 11.47 2.89
N PHE A 150 -3.90 11.56 3.41
CA PHE A 150 -2.81 10.65 3.02
C PHE A 150 -3.05 9.26 3.62
N GLU A 151 -3.82 8.46 2.89
CA GLU A 151 -4.18 7.11 3.30
C GLU A 151 -3.97 6.13 2.15
N ALA A 152 -3.31 5.00 2.32
CA ALA A 152 -3.18 4.01 1.28
C ALA A 152 -3.00 2.63 1.92
N TYR A 153 -3.63 1.62 1.35
CA TYR A 153 -3.53 0.25 1.82
C TYR A 153 -3.27 -0.70 0.67
N GLU A 154 -2.35 -1.62 0.89
CA GLU A 154 -2.20 -2.81 0.07
C GLU A 154 -3.22 -3.79 0.57
N TRP A 155 -4.02 -4.36 -0.32
CA TRP A 155 -5.13 -5.18 0.09
C TRP A 155 -5.15 -6.47 -0.71
N ASN A 156 -5.51 -7.56 -0.03
CA ASN A 156 -5.71 -8.86 -0.65
C ASN A 156 -7.13 -9.30 -0.39
N GLY A 157 -7.78 -9.80 -1.44
CA GLY A 157 -9.12 -10.34 -1.34
C GLY A 157 -9.29 -11.55 -2.23
N VAL A 158 -10.34 -12.30 -1.94
CA VAL A 158 -10.73 -13.50 -2.67
C VAL A 158 -11.87 -13.15 -3.62
N PHE A 159 -11.72 -13.60 -4.86
CA PHE A 159 -12.71 -13.46 -5.92
C PHE A 159 -13.01 -14.85 -6.50
N VAL A 160 -14.17 -15.00 -7.11
CA VAL A 160 -14.58 -16.19 -7.87
C VAL A 160 -15.03 -15.78 -9.26
N PRO A 161 -15.05 -16.69 -10.25
CA PRO A 161 -15.64 -16.39 -11.56
C PRO A 161 -17.09 -15.93 -11.43
N HIS A 162 -17.48 -14.96 -12.25
CA HIS A 162 -18.86 -14.46 -12.26
C HIS A 162 -19.87 -15.59 -12.51
N GLY A 163 -20.98 -15.56 -11.78
CA GLY A 163 -22.04 -16.58 -11.86
C GLY A 163 -21.81 -17.80 -10.97
N THR A 164 -20.77 -17.79 -10.13
CA THR A 164 -20.61 -18.81 -9.07
C THR A 164 -21.86 -18.82 -8.16
N PRO A 165 -22.48 -19.99 -7.88
CA PRO A 165 -23.68 -20.09 -7.06
C PRO A 165 -23.56 -19.38 -5.70
N THR A 166 -24.61 -18.65 -5.32
CA THR A 166 -24.64 -17.80 -4.11
C THR A 166 -24.38 -18.58 -2.82
N ASP A 167 -24.82 -19.83 -2.75
CA ASP A 167 -24.57 -20.72 -1.60
C ASP A 167 -23.08 -21.06 -1.46
N ILE A 168 -22.37 -21.27 -2.57
CA ILE A 168 -20.91 -21.47 -2.59
C ILE A 168 -20.21 -20.18 -2.14
N VAL A 169 -20.60 -19.02 -2.69
CA VAL A 169 -20.01 -17.72 -2.30
C VAL A 169 -20.20 -17.47 -0.80
N ARG A 170 -21.41 -17.72 -0.27
CA ARG A 170 -21.72 -17.56 1.15
C ARG A 170 -20.88 -18.50 2.02
N LYS A 171 -20.74 -19.77 1.61
CA LYS A 171 -19.93 -20.75 2.34
C LYS A 171 -18.47 -20.33 2.37
N LEU A 172 -17.90 -19.92 1.23
CA LEU A 172 -16.52 -19.42 1.15
C LEU A 172 -16.31 -18.19 2.02
N ASN A 173 -17.19 -17.19 1.93
CA ASN A 173 -17.11 -15.99 2.76
C ASN A 173 -17.12 -16.34 4.25
N GLY A 174 -18.04 -17.20 4.70
CA GLY A 174 -18.11 -17.64 6.09
C GLY A 174 -16.84 -18.35 6.55
N THR A 175 -16.29 -19.27 5.74
CA THR A 175 -15.05 -19.97 6.05
C THR A 175 -13.84 -19.03 6.11
N ILE A 176 -13.72 -18.10 5.16
CA ILE A 176 -12.63 -17.12 5.13
C ILE A 176 -12.71 -16.21 6.36
N ASN A 177 -13.89 -15.68 6.67
CA ASN A 177 -14.12 -14.83 7.83
C ASN A 177 -13.77 -15.54 9.14
N ALA A 178 -14.14 -16.82 9.28
CA ALA A 178 -13.76 -17.63 10.44
C ALA A 178 -12.23 -17.83 10.53
N ALA A 179 -11.57 -18.08 9.40
CA ALA A 179 -10.12 -18.26 9.37
C ALA A 179 -9.37 -16.98 9.78
N ILE A 180 -9.70 -15.82 9.20
CA ILE A 180 -9.04 -14.55 9.54
C ILE A 180 -9.37 -14.06 10.95
N ALA A 181 -10.46 -14.54 11.56
CA ALA A 181 -10.84 -14.22 12.93
C ALA A 181 -10.22 -15.17 13.97
N SER A 182 -9.60 -16.28 13.54
CA SER A 182 -8.91 -17.21 14.44
C SER A 182 -7.76 -16.52 15.17
N SER A 183 -7.50 -16.89 16.42
CA SER A 183 -6.43 -16.28 17.22
C SER A 183 -5.07 -16.42 16.55
N GLU A 184 -4.75 -17.61 16.02
CA GLU A 184 -3.48 -17.87 15.33
C GLU A 184 -3.24 -16.89 14.17
N VAL A 185 -4.24 -16.71 13.30
CA VAL A 185 -4.13 -15.81 12.15
C VAL A 185 -4.07 -14.35 12.61
N ARG A 186 -4.96 -13.94 13.52
CA ARG A 186 -4.98 -12.56 14.01
C ARG A 186 -3.68 -12.18 14.69
N ASP A 187 -3.17 -13.00 15.60
CA ASP A 187 -1.96 -12.71 16.37
C ASP A 187 -0.76 -12.59 15.42
N ARG A 188 -0.68 -13.48 14.42
CA ARG A 188 0.38 -13.41 13.40
C ARG A 188 0.26 -12.17 12.52
N PHE A 189 -0.96 -11.80 12.13
CA PHE A 189 -1.22 -10.67 11.27
C PHE A 189 -0.94 -9.34 11.98
N GLU A 190 -1.32 -9.23 13.25
CA GLU A 190 -1.02 -8.08 14.10
C GLU A 190 0.48 -7.83 14.27
N GLN A 191 1.29 -8.90 14.43
CA GLN A 191 2.76 -8.81 14.46
C GLN A 191 3.35 -8.23 13.16
N LEU A 192 2.60 -8.28 12.07
CA LEU A 192 3.01 -7.86 10.74
C LEU A 192 2.27 -6.60 10.26
N ASN A 193 1.53 -5.91 11.14
CA ASN A 193 0.69 -4.76 10.79
C ASN A 193 -0.35 -5.05 9.70
N ILE A 194 -0.81 -6.30 9.62
CA ILE A 194 -1.86 -6.71 8.70
C ILE A 194 -3.19 -6.54 9.44
N GLU A 195 -4.03 -5.62 8.97
CA GLU A 195 -5.38 -5.47 9.46
C GLU A 195 -6.29 -6.49 8.76
N THR A 196 -7.12 -7.19 9.55
CA THR A 196 -8.21 -8.03 9.05
C THR A 196 -9.52 -7.56 9.65
N ARG A 197 -10.58 -7.60 8.86
CA ARG A 197 -11.94 -7.35 9.33
C ARG A 197 -12.88 -8.30 8.61
N PRO A 198 -13.67 -9.13 9.35
CA PRO A 198 -14.75 -9.87 8.73
C PRO A 198 -15.65 -8.92 7.93
N ASN A 199 -16.01 -9.34 6.72
CA ASN A 199 -16.81 -8.55 5.79
C ASN A 199 -17.69 -9.46 4.95
N THR A 200 -18.71 -8.88 4.35
CA THR A 200 -19.60 -9.52 3.39
C THR A 200 -19.11 -9.32 1.96
N PRO A 201 -19.55 -10.17 1.01
CA PRO A 201 -19.27 -9.97 -0.42
C PRO A 201 -19.65 -8.57 -0.92
N ASP A 202 -20.76 -8.01 -0.43
CA ASP A 202 -21.25 -6.68 -0.84
C ASP A 202 -20.40 -5.54 -0.26
N GLU A 203 -19.99 -5.64 1.00
CA GLU A 203 -19.03 -4.69 1.59
C GLU A 203 -17.70 -4.72 0.84
N PHE A 204 -17.21 -5.91 0.48
CA PHE A 204 -15.98 -6.02 -0.30
C PHE A 204 -16.17 -5.47 -1.74
N ARG A 205 -17.33 -5.68 -2.36
CA ARG A 205 -17.67 -5.08 -3.67
C ARG A 205 -17.63 -3.56 -3.61
N GLY A 206 -18.24 -2.97 -2.58
CA GLY A 206 -18.21 -1.53 -2.33
C GLY A 206 -16.78 -1.02 -2.16
N PHE A 207 -15.99 -1.70 -1.33
CA PHE A 207 -14.57 -1.38 -1.15
C PHE A 207 -13.80 -1.40 -2.47
N VAL A 208 -13.96 -2.43 -3.31
CA VAL A 208 -13.29 -2.52 -4.61
C VAL A 208 -13.67 -1.35 -5.53
N ALA A 209 -14.96 -1.00 -5.59
CA ALA A 209 -15.45 0.13 -6.37
C ALA A 209 -14.81 1.46 -5.91
N ASP A 210 -14.74 1.68 -4.59
CA ASP A 210 -14.09 2.85 -4.01
C ASP A 210 -12.59 2.90 -4.34
N GLN A 211 -11.90 1.75 -4.26
CA GLN A 211 -10.49 1.67 -4.64
C GLN A 211 -10.30 1.98 -6.13
N MET A 212 -11.14 1.45 -7.02
CA MET A 212 -11.06 1.72 -8.46
C MET A 212 -11.28 3.19 -8.77
N ALA A 213 -12.29 3.82 -8.17
CA ALA A 213 -12.58 5.24 -8.34
C ALA A 213 -11.40 6.11 -7.87
N ARG A 214 -10.90 5.82 -6.67
CA ARG A 214 -9.78 6.54 -6.06
C ARG A 214 -8.51 6.47 -6.89
N TRP A 215 -8.08 5.26 -7.24
CA TRP A 215 -6.83 5.06 -7.95
C TRP A 215 -6.93 5.46 -9.41
N GLY A 216 -8.09 5.29 -10.05
CA GLY A 216 -8.34 5.80 -11.41
C GLY A 216 -8.13 7.31 -11.50
N LYS A 217 -8.56 8.07 -10.49
CA LYS A 217 -8.29 9.52 -10.40
C LYS A 217 -6.79 9.81 -10.29
N ILE A 218 -6.11 9.16 -9.35
CA ILE A 218 -4.66 9.36 -9.13
C ILE A 218 -3.84 9.01 -10.37
N VAL A 219 -4.12 7.87 -11.00
CA VAL A 219 -3.44 7.42 -12.23
C VAL A 219 -3.59 8.45 -13.34
N LYS A 220 -4.81 8.99 -13.52
CA LYS A 220 -5.09 10.02 -14.53
C LYS A 220 -4.38 11.34 -14.22
N GLU A 221 -4.43 11.80 -12.97
CA GLU A 221 -3.80 13.06 -12.54
C GLU A 221 -2.27 12.99 -12.58
N ALA A 222 -1.69 11.86 -12.18
CA ALA A 222 -0.25 11.62 -12.21
C ALA A 222 0.27 11.21 -13.61
N ASN A 223 -0.62 11.10 -14.61
CA ASN A 223 -0.35 10.64 -15.97
C ASN A 223 0.46 9.33 -16.01
N ILE A 224 0.12 8.38 -15.12
CA ILE A 224 0.78 7.08 -15.04
C ILE A 224 0.15 6.18 -16.11
N LYS A 225 0.95 5.63 -17.02
CA LYS A 225 0.51 4.65 -18.01
C LYS A 225 1.46 3.47 -18.04
N LEU A 226 0.93 2.25 -18.15
CA LEU A 226 1.73 1.04 -18.35
C LEU A 226 1.20 0.30 -19.57
N GLY A 227 1.95 0.38 -20.67
CA GLY A 227 1.52 -0.11 -21.99
C GLY A 227 1.44 1.03 -22.97
#